data_AF-A0A2H0Z8B1-F1
#
_entry.id   AF-A0A2H0Z8B1-F1
#
_cell.length_a   1.000
_cell.length_b   1.000
_cell.length_c   1.000
_cell.angle_alpha   90.00
_cell.angle_beta   90.00
_cell.angle_gamma   90.00
#
_symmetry.space_group_name_H-M   'P 1'
#
loop_
_entity.id
_entity.type
_entity.pdbx_description
1 polymer ?
#
loop_
_entity_poly.entity_id
_entity_poly.type
_entity_poly.pdbx_seq_one_letter_code
_entity_poly.pdbx_strand_id
1 'polypeptide(L)'
;MELFRNVNFIFWGMGIFTVLVFLYFQLSLRKERIIAAIFDKSAVPRVIPPEVFAVKRKRDLAMLAAFFFLFISIAGPQWQREFSEVSEMSGNILIAVDTSLSMSAKDVKPSRLGNAKIMIRFLANTLKNYRIALSAFQGKAYIQCPLTNDTDAVEYFIDILRPNMLPFKGTDISDAITASAQYLSRYNGDRMLVIITDGENHGEGLDRALALAKEANLRVFTVGIGSEEGDLLSNDSEPGYKKDRMGHTVLSKLDENTLIKISHQTQGQYVKYTNPEFVSEEIKKFADNLKMSKTKTAGRANYKNHYQLTLVFALILILIEFMLMEEKLGFGRFPGPGTLGALFLFLASFPSSAAAKSADSLAADGNASYKKEDYSKAYDYYKKAAEKEKNEKFLFNSGDALYKLEQYEEADKNFEKIKDPKISSRALFNLGNSKYIQKKLDEAIENYKKAILLDPKDENAKHNLQIALTQKKDNQCEKPDDKKKDKKEDKQQGGGEGDRKNKNQDDKDKDKGGKDKKDQEKKEQEKKRAEQILNMLKEKEGENQKNMQQQNFDPAGSDQFTDKDW
;
A
#
# COMPACT_ATOMS: atom_id res chain seq x y z
N MET A 1 -26.84 -4.76 20.64
CA MET A 1 -26.12 -6.03 20.42
C MET A 1 -26.71 -6.64 19.16
N GLU A 2 -25.98 -6.64 18.05
CA GLU A 2 -26.43 -7.35 16.86
C GLU A 2 -26.13 -8.83 17.06
N LEU A 3 -27.17 -9.63 17.32
CA LEU A 3 -27.05 -11.08 17.54
C LEU A 3 -26.74 -11.85 16.25
N PHE A 4 -26.90 -11.22 15.08
CA PHE A 4 -26.75 -11.84 13.77
C PHE A 4 -26.04 -10.91 12.81
N ARG A 5 -25.14 -11.45 11.99
CA ARG A 5 -24.35 -10.70 11.01
C ARG A 5 -25.23 -10.10 9.92
N ASN A 6 -26.26 -10.84 9.52
CA ASN A 6 -27.14 -10.46 8.42
C ASN A 6 -28.60 -10.52 8.86
N VAL A 7 -29.09 -9.45 9.48
CA VAL A 7 -30.46 -9.37 10.00
C VAL A 7 -31.51 -9.56 8.90
N ASN A 8 -31.25 -9.07 7.68
CA ASN A 8 -32.15 -9.23 6.54
C ASN A 8 -32.40 -10.70 6.18
N PHE A 9 -31.37 -11.55 6.22
CA PHE A 9 -31.53 -12.97 5.88
C PHE A 9 -32.41 -13.74 6.87
N ILE A 10 -32.53 -13.26 8.12
CA ILE A 10 -33.46 -13.84 9.10
C ILE A 10 -34.90 -13.58 8.65
N PHE A 11 -35.23 -12.35 8.25
CA PHE A 11 -36.59 -12.02 7.85
C PHE A 11 -37.02 -12.79 6.60
N TRP A 12 -36.15 -12.84 5.58
CA TRP A 12 -36.42 -13.62 4.37
C TRP A 12 -36.48 -15.13 4.67
N GLY A 13 -35.55 -15.65 5.47
CA GLY A 13 -35.50 -17.07 5.86
C GLY A 13 -36.73 -17.49 6.68
N MET A 14 -37.17 -16.68 7.63
CA MET A 14 -38.39 -16.93 8.41
C MET A 14 -39.66 -16.80 7.57
N GLY A 15 -39.69 -15.88 6.60
CA GLY A 15 -40.77 -15.80 5.63
C GLY A 15 -40.91 -17.09 4.82
N ILE A 16 -39.80 -17.57 4.25
CA ILE A 16 -39.76 -18.83 3.48
C ILE A 16 -40.13 -20.02 4.37
N PHE A 17 -39.58 -20.09 5.59
CA PHE A 17 -39.90 -21.15 6.55
C PHE A 17 -41.40 -21.21 6.88
N THR A 18 -42.03 -20.05 7.10
CA THR A 18 -43.47 -19.96 7.37
C THR A 18 -44.29 -20.48 6.18
N VAL A 19 -43.89 -20.13 4.95
CA VAL A 19 -44.52 -20.66 3.73
C VAL A 19 -44.36 -22.17 3.61
N LEU A 20 -43.16 -22.71 3.90
CA LEU A 20 -42.92 -24.16 3.88
C LEU A 20 -43.79 -24.92 4.88
N VAL A 21 -43.92 -24.41 6.11
CA VAL A 21 -44.80 -24.99 7.14
C VAL A 21 -46.27 -24.94 6.69
N PHE A 22 -46.72 -23.80 6.13
CA PHE A 22 -48.08 -23.66 5.62
C PHE A 22 -48.37 -24.63 4.46
N LEU A 23 -47.47 -24.72 3.48
CA LEU A 23 -47.60 -25.65 2.35
C LEU A 23 -47.62 -27.11 2.83
N TYR A 24 -46.75 -27.48 3.78
CA TYR A 24 -46.75 -28.80 4.38
C TYR A 24 -48.11 -29.16 4.98
N PHE A 25 -48.69 -28.25 5.79
CA PHE A 25 -50.00 -28.47 6.40
C PHE A 25 -51.13 -28.59 5.36
N GLN A 26 -51.13 -27.71 4.34
CA GLN A 26 -52.12 -27.78 3.25
C GLN A 26 -52.03 -29.09 2.46
N LEU A 27 -50.81 -29.55 2.15
CA LEU A 27 -50.59 -30.82 1.47
C LEU A 27 -51.00 -32.01 2.34
N SER A 28 -50.74 -31.96 3.65
CA SER A 28 -51.17 -32.98 4.60
C SER A 28 -52.70 -33.11 4.63
N LEU A 29 -53.41 -31.98 4.77
CA LEU A 29 -54.87 -31.96 4.75
C LEU A 29 -55.46 -32.42 3.41
N ARG A 30 -54.85 -32.02 2.28
CA ARG A 30 -55.29 -32.47 0.95
C ARG A 30 -55.11 -33.98 0.79
N LYS A 31 -53.98 -34.53 1.23
CA LYS A 31 -53.74 -35.98 1.21
C LYS A 31 -54.79 -36.72 2.01
N GLU A 32 -55.11 -36.27 3.23
CA GLU A 32 -56.17 -36.89 4.05
C GLU A 32 -57.53 -36.86 3.35
N ARG A 33 -57.89 -35.73 2.70
CA ARG A 33 -59.15 -35.62 1.94
C ARG A 33 -59.20 -36.57 0.74
N ILE A 34 -58.11 -36.70 -0.02
CA ILE A 34 -58.03 -37.59 -1.17
C ILE A 34 -58.12 -39.05 -0.73
N ILE A 35 -57.41 -39.43 0.33
CA ILE A 35 -57.46 -40.78 0.90
C ILE A 35 -58.89 -41.10 1.36
N ALA A 36 -59.56 -40.17 2.04
CA ALA A 36 -60.94 -40.33 2.49
C ALA A 36 -61.98 -40.35 1.34
N ALA A 37 -61.64 -39.82 0.16
CA ALA A 37 -62.50 -39.86 -1.02
C ALA A 37 -62.36 -41.17 -1.84
N ILE A 38 -61.19 -41.82 -1.77
CA ILE A 38 -60.87 -43.03 -2.54
C ILE A 38 -61.11 -44.31 -1.72
N PHE A 39 -60.87 -44.27 -0.41
CA PHE A 39 -60.98 -45.44 0.47
C PHE A 39 -62.06 -45.22 1.54
N ASP A 40 -62.83 -46.28 1.84
CA ASP A 40 -63.71 -46.27 3.01
C ASP A 40 -62.89 -46.14 4.30
N LYS A 41 -63.42 -45.42 5.29
CA LYS A 41 -62.71 -45.08 6.54
C LYS A 41 -62.24 -46.33 7.30
N SER A 42 -62.96 -47.44 7.15
CA SER A 42 -62.64 -48.74 7.74
C SER A 42 -61.50 -49.49 7.02
N ALA A 43 -61.25 -49.17 5.75
CA ALA A 43 -60.25 -49.82 4.89
C ALA A 43 -58.87 -49.14 4.94
N VAL A 44 -58.80 -47.83 5.25
CA VAL A 44 -57.55 -47.05 5.27
C VAL A 44 -56.48 -47.65 6.20
N PRO A 45 -56.75 -47.98 7.48
CA PRO A 45 -55.74 -48.55 8.37
C PRO A 45 -55.26 -49.95 7.94
N ARG A 46 -56.05 -50.62 7.09
CA ARG A 46 -55.79 -51.98 6.59
C ARG A 46 -54.89 -51.95 5.34
N VAL A 47 -54.90 -50.85 4.58
CA VAL A 47 -54.06 -50.62 3.38
C VAL A 47 -52.78 -49.86 3.74
N ILE A 48 -52.86 -48.89 4.64
CA ILE A 48 -51.70 -48.12 5.13
C ILE A 48 -51.69 -48.18 6.66
N PRO A 49 -50.75 -48.91 7.27
CA PRO A 49 -50.64 -48.97 8.72
C PRO A 49 -50.45 -47.57 9.33
N PRO A 50 -51.05 -47.28 10.50
CA PRO A 50 -50.90 -45.99 11.18
C PRO A 50 -49.44 -45.66 11.54
N GLU A 51 -48.60 -46.69 11.68
CA GLU A 51 -47.16 -46.57 11.90
C GLU A 51 -46.44 -45.85 10.75
N VAL A 52 -46.82 -46.15 9.50
CA VAL A 52 -46.28 -45.51 8.28
C VAL A 52 -46.59 -44.01 8.27
N PHE A 53 -47.81 -43.62 8.70
CA PHE A 53 -48.18 -42.21 8.84
C PHE A 53 -47.43 -41.50 9.99
N ALA A 54 -47.10 -42.21 11.06
CA ALA A 54 -46.33 -41.66 12.17
C ALA A 54 -44.85 -41.45 11.78
N VAL A 55 -44.25 -42.40 11.06
CA VAL A 55 -42.87 -42.30 10.56
C VAL A 55 -42.75 -41.16 9.54
N LYS A 56 -43.66 -41.08 8.57
CA LYS A 56 -43.70 -39.96 7.60
C LYS A 56 -43.84 -38.60 8.27
N ARG A 57 -44.70 -38.46 9.28
CA ARG A 57 -44.83 -37.21 10.05
C ARG A 57 -43.55 -36.84 10.80
N LYS A 58 -42.88 -37.80 11.45
CA LYS A 58 -41.60 -37.56 12.14
C LYS A 58 -40.51 -37.11 11.18
N ARG A 59 -40.45 -37.74 10.00
CA ARG A 59 -39.53 -37.39 8.92
C ARG A 59 -39.77 -35.97 8.40
N ASP A 60 -41.01 -35.65 8.06
CA ASP A 60 -41.35 -34.33 7.50
C ASP A 60 -41.13 -33.21 8.55
N LEU A 61 -41.37 -33.48 9.84
CA LEU A 61 -41.02 -32.56 10.94
C LEU A 61 -39.50 -32.39 11.12
N ALA A 62 -38.71 -33.46 11.00
CA ALA A 62 -37.25 -33.38 11.03
C ALA A 62 -36.72 -32.52 9.87
N MET A 63 -37.30 -32.66 8.68
CA MET A 63 -36.95 -31.84 7.51
C MET A 63 -37.28 -30.35 7.74
N LEU A 64 -38.47 -30.03 8.27
CA LEU A 64 -38.83 -28.64 8.62
C LEU A 64 -37.88 -28.07 9.67
N ALA A 65 -37.55 -28.82 10.72
CA ALA A 65 -36.59 -28.41 11.73
C ALA A 65 -35.19 -28.17 11.12
N ALA A 66 -34.76 -29.00 10.16
CA ALA A 66 -33.50 -28.79 9.45
C ALA A 66 -33.47 -27.47 8.68
N PHE A 67 -34.54 -27.15 7.93
CA PHE A 67 -34.66 -25.86 7.23
C PHE A 67 -34.61 -24.67 8.19
N PHE A 68 -35.26 -24.77 9.34
CA PHE A 68 -35.19 -23.73 10.37
C PHE A 68 -33.76 -23.44 10.82
N PHE A 69 -32.98 -24.47 11.17
CA PHE A 69 -31.58 -24.31 11.57
C PHE A 69 -30.67 -23.84 10.42
N LEU A 70 -30.97 -24.22 9.17
CA LEU A 70 -30.27 -23.73 7.99
C LEU A 70 -30.45 -22.22 7.81
N PHE A 71 -31.67 -21.71 7.97
CA PHE A 71 -31.94 -20.27 7.87
C PHE A 71 -31.23 -19.48 8.98
N ILE A 72 -31.18 -20.01 10.21
CA ILE A 72 -30.42 -19.40 11.31
C ILE A 72 -28.91 -19.40 10.99
N SER A 73 -28.39 -20.47 10.40
CA SER A 73 -26.99 -20.54 9.99
C SER A 73 -26.62 -19.45 8.97
N ILE A 74 -27.46 -19.25 7.94
CA ILE A 74 -27.25 -18.21 6.92
C ILE A 74 -27.29 -16.80 7.53
N ALA A 75 -28.13 -16.58 8.53
CA ALA A 75 -28.19 -15.31 9.25
C ALA A 75 -26.89 -14.95 10.02
N GLY A 76 -26.06 -15.96 10.33
CA GLY A 76 -24.76 -15.77 10.95
C GLY A 76 -24.84 -15.33 12.42
N PRO A 77 -25.25 -16.21 13.34
CA PRO A 77 -25.34 -15.89 14.78
C PRO A 77 -23.97 -15.49 15.33
N GLN A 78 -23.94 -14.42 16.13
CA GLN A 78 -22.72 -13.83 16.68
C GLN A 78 -22.93 -13.44 18.16
N TRP A 79 -22.10 -13.97 19.06
CA TRP A 79 -22.22 -13.73 20.50
C TRP A 79 -20.89 -13.55 21.24
N GLN A 80 -19.75 -13.57 20.53
CA GLN A 80 -18.41 -13.32 21.10
C GLN A 80 -17.81 -12.04 20.50
N ARG A 81 -17.29 -11.15 21.36
CA ARG A 81 -16.57 -9.93 20.96
C ARG A 81 -15.07 -10.18 21.04
N GLU A 82 -14.38 -10.07 19.91
CA GLU A 82 -12.92 -9.94 19.87
C GLU A 82 -12.61 -8.43 19.76
N PHE A 83 -11.99 -7.89 20.81
CA PHE A 83 -11.43 -6.54 20.76
C PHE A 83 -10.09 -6.66 20.02
N SER A 84 -9.96 -6.03 18.85
CA SER A 84 -8.64 -5.90 18.23
C SER A 84 -7.73 -5.13 19.20
N GLU A 85 -6.54 -5.66 19.50
CA GLU A 85 -5.57 -4.97 20.37
C GLU A 85 -5.35 -3.55 19.87
N VAL A 86 -5.57 -2.60 20.76
CA VAL A 86 -5.33 -1.18 20.52
C VAL A 86 -3.83 -0.97 20.57
N SER A 87 -3.22 -0.56 19.45
CA SER A 87 -1.85 -0.04 19.47
C SER A 87 -1.82 1.20 20.38
N GLU A 88 -1.15 1.09 21.52
CA GLU A 88 -0.90 2.22 22.41
C GLU A 88 0.07 3.18 21.71
N MET A 89 -0.40 4.38 21.36
CA MET A 89 0.45 5.38 20.74
C MET A 89 1.08 6.26 21.80
N SER A 90 2.40 6.33 21.82
CA SER A 90 3.18 7.02 22.84
C SER A 90 3.09 8.54 22.73
N GLY A 91 2.93 9.13 21.54
CA GLY A 91 2.82 10.60 21.42
C GLY A 91 2.81 11.12 19.98
N ASN A 92 2.87 12.46 19.84
CA ASN A 92 2.82 13.14 18.54
C ASN A 92 4.14 13.89 18.28
N ILE A 93 4.82 13.53 17.20
CA ILE A 93 6.10 14.11 16.80
C ILE A 93 5.94 14.77 15.44
N LEU A 94 6.38 16.02 15.32
CA LEU A 94 6.45 16.72 14.05
C LEU A 94 7.93 16.97 13.74
N ILE A 95 8.34 16.54 12.55
CA ILE A 95 9.71 16.72 12.05
C ILE A 95 9.69 17.90 11.07
N ALA A 96 10.30 19.01 11.44
CA ALA A 96 10.48 20.17 10.58
C ALA A 96 11.87 20.13 9.94
N VAL A 97 11.91 20.02 8.62
CA VAL A 97 13.13 19.88 7.83
C VAL A 97 13.38 21.16 7.06
N ASP A 98 14.56 21.72 7.24
CA ASP A 98 15.03 22.83 6.45
C ASP A 98 15.28 22.37 5.01
N THR A 99 14.67 23.08 4.06
CA THR A 99 14.81 22.81 2.63
C THR A 99 15.43 24.00 1.91
N SER A 100 16.02 24.95 2.63
CA SER A 100 16.70 26.10 2.06
C SER A 100 17.90 25.68 1.21
N LEU A 101 18.48 26.64 0.48
CA LEU A 101 19.60 26.33 -0.41
C LEU A 101 20.86 25.91 0.38
N SER A 102 21.04 26.37 1.61
CA SER A 102 22.19 25.99 2.44
C SER A 102 22.23 24.50 2.72
N MET A 103 21.06 23.85 2.78
CA MET A 103 20.93 22.41 2.94
C MET A 103 21.39 21.59 1.71
N SER A 104 21.73 22.24 0.58
CA SER A 104 22.37 21.60 -0.58
C SER A 104 23.90 21.44 -0.45
N ALA A 105 24.51 22.09 0.55
CA ALA A 105 25.93 22.00 0.86
C ALA A 105 26.40 20.55 1.04
N LYS A 106 27.65 20.28 0.67
CA LYS A 106 28.29 18.95 0.64
C LYS A 106 29.46 18.82 1.62
N ASP A 107 29.57 19.74 2.58
CA ASP A 107 30.44 19.61 3.77
C ASP A 107 30.20 18.29 4.50
N VAL A 108 28.94 17.84 4.56
CA VAL A 108 28.57 16.49 5.01
C VAL A 108 28.00 15.71 3.82
N LYS A 109 28.76 14.73 3.32
CA LYS A 109 28.36 13.91 2.15
C LYS A 109 27.13 13.04 2.46
N PRO A 110 26.19 12.84 1.52
CA PRO A 110 26.18 13.37 0.14
C PRO A 110 25.75 14.84 0.03
N SER A 111 24.91 15.32 0.96
CA SER A 111 24.59 16.73 1.22
C SER A 111 23.95 16.84 2.60
N ARG A 112 23.82 18.04 3.17
CA ARG A 112 23.11 18.24 4.45
C ARG A 112 21.67 17.71 4.40
N LEU A 113 20.90 18.06 3.36
CA LEU A 113 19.53 17.54 3.17
C LEU A 113 19.52 16.03 2.88
N GLY A 114 20.51 15.53 2.13
CA GLY A 114 20.64 14.10 1.88
C GLY A 114 20.81 13.30 3.18
N ASN A 115 21.65 13.79 4.09
CA ASN A 115 21.81 13.22 5.43
C ASN A 115 20.54 13.37 6.28
N ALA A 116 19.87 14.52 6.24
CA ALA A 116 18.58 14.71 6.89
C ALA A 116 17.57 13.64 6.46
N LYS A 117 17.42 13.37 5.16
CA LYS A 117 16.52 12.33 4.64
C LYS A 117 16.85 10.95 5.19
N ILE A 118 18.12 10.55 5.16
CA ILE A 118 18.57 9.25 5.67
C ILE A 118 18.23 9.12 7.16
N MET A 119 18.52 10.17 7.93
CA MET A 119 18.20 10.22 9.36
C MET A 119 16.70 10.14 9.63
N ILE A 120 15.86 10.86 8.87
CA ILE A 120 14.40 10.84 9.06
C ILE A 120 13.84 9.44 8.76
N ARG A 121 14.35 8.73 7.74
CA ARG A 121 13.96 7.35 7.47
C ARG A 121 14.32 6.43 8.64
N PHE A 122 15.53 6.57 9.18
CA PHE A 122 15.95 5.80 10.34
C PHE A 122 15.09 6.11 11.58
N LEU A 123 14.78 7.40 11.79
CA LEU A 123 13.95 7.87 12.88
C LEU A 123 12.51 7.36 12.78
N ALA A 124 11.90 7.38 11.60
CA ALA A 124 10.55 6.85 11.36
C ALA A 124 10.47 5.35 11.68
N ASN A 125 11.49 4.58 11.30
CA ASN A 125 11.60 3.16 11.63
C ASN A 125 11.86 2.89 13.12
N THR A 126 12.52 3.82 13.81
CA THR A 126 12.84 3.71 15.24
C THR A 126 11.62 4.05 16.12
N LEU A 127 10.76 4.96 15.65
CA LEU A 127 9.63 5.52 16.39
C LEU A 127 8.27 4.91 16.00
N LYS A 128 8.18 3.59 15.79
CA LYS A 128 6.95 2.90 15.35
C LYS A 128 5.71 3.11 16.24
N ASN A 129 5.92 3.43 17.52
CA ASN A 129 4.84 3.66 18.49
C ASN A 129 4.43 5.14 18.59
N TYR A 130 4.99 6.03 17.77
CA TYR A 130 4.67 7.44 17.74
C TYR A 130 3.94 7.78 16.45
N ARG A 131 3.10 8.82 16.48
CA ARG A 131 2.60 9.43 15.26
C ARG A 131 3.57 10.50 14.80
N ILE A 132 3.94 10.45 13.53
CA ILE A 132 4.92 11.34 12.91
C ILE A 132 4.21 12.21 11.87
N ALA A 133 4.51 13.51 11.90
CA ALA A 133 4.21 14.45 10.83
C ALA A 133 5.52 14.99 10.26
N LEU A 134 5.52 15.40 8.99
CA LEU A 134 6.69 15.97 8.32
C LEU A 134 6.33 17.36 7.78
N SER A 135 7.16 18.35 8.08
CA SER A 135 7.07 19.70 7.56
C SER A 135 8.34 20.07 6.84
N ALA A 136 8.23 20.69 5.67
CA ALA A 136 9.34 21.36 5.01
C ALA A 136 9.29 22.85 5.37
N PHE A 137 10.44 23.49 5.60
CA PHE A 137 10.47 24.93 5.81
C PHE A 137 11.64 25.62 5.08
N GLN A 138 11.42 26.90 4.82
CA GLN A 138 12.37 27.90 4.31
C GLN A 138 11.99 29.23 4.97
N GLY A 139 11.66 30.29 4.21
CA GLY A 139 11.07 31.50 4.77
C GLY A 139 9.65 31.30 5.32
N LYS A 140 8.99 30.17 4.99
CA LYS A 140 7.75 29.70 5.61
C LYS A 140 7.75 28.18 5.75
N ALA A 141 7.01 27.67 6.72
CA ALA A 141 6.83 26.26 6.99
C ALA A 141 5.53 25.71 6.43
N TYR A 142 5.61 24.51 5.84
CA TYR A 142 4.49 23.79 5.24
C TYR A 142 4.46 22.35 5.73
N ILE A 143 3.34 21.96 6.36
CA ILE A 143 3.09 20.57 6.74
C ILE A 143 2.86 19.76 5.47
N GLN A 144 3.80 18.87 5.19
CA GLN A 144 3.82 18.07 3.97
C GLN A 144 3.19 16.69 4.21
N CYS A 145 3.61 16.01 5.29
CA CYS A 145 2.99 14.78 5.76
C CYS A 145 2.13 15.10 7.00
N PRO A 146 0.80 14.88 6.95
CA PRO A 146 -0.03 14.92 8.14
C PRO A 146 0.39 13.88 9.18
N LEU A 147 -0.04 14.10 10.43
CA LEU A 147 0.25 13.20 11.54
C LEU A 147 -0.28 11.78 11.27
N THR A 148 0.63 10.82 11.11
CA THR A 148 0.33 9.42 10.78
C THR A 148 1.24 8.46 11.53
N ASN A 149 0.86 7.19 11.64
CA ASN A 149 1.72 6.10 12.10
C ASN A 149 2.18 5.19 10.97
N ASP A 150 1.79 5.51 9.74
CA ASP A 150 2.17 4.82 8.53
C ASP A 150 3.56 5.30 8.08
N THR A 151 4.56 4.42 8.25
CA THR A 151 5.96 4.73 7.89
C THR A 151 6.14 4.87 6.39
N ASP A 152 5.40 4.13 5.58
CA ASP A 152 5.47 4.18 4.12
C ASP A 152 4.94 5.53 3.60
N ALA A 153 3.85 6.02 4.21
CA ALA A 153 3.34 7.35 3.92
C ALA A 153 4.37 8.44 4.23
N VAL A 154 5.08 8.34 5.36
CA VAL A 154 6.16 9.28 5.71
C VAL A 154 7.30 9.19 4.70
N GLU A 155 7.70 7.98 4.29
CA GLU A 155 8.79 7.75 3.33
C GLU A 155 8.51 8.43 1.98
N TYR A 156 7.27 8.33 1.47
CA TYR A 156 6.86 9.04 0.26
C TYR A 156 7.12 10.56 0.35
N PHE A 157 6.81 11.18 1.49
CA PHE A 157 7.03 12.62 1.66
C PHE A 157 8.51 13.00 1.84
N ILE A 158 9.33 12.11 2.43
CA ILE A 158 10.79 12.30 2.51
C ILE A 158 11.41 12.37 1.11
N ASP A 159 10.93 11.55 0.17
CA ASP A 159 11.46 11.51 -1.19
C ASP A 159 11.22 12.81 -1.96
N ILE A 160 10.09 13.46 -1.70
CA ILE A 160 9.71 14.72 -2.34
C ILE A 160 10.59 15.89 -1.88
N LEU A 161 11.15 15.86 -0.65
CA LEU A 161 11.97 16.96 -0.13
C LEU A 161 13.14 17.28 -1.07
N ARG A 162 13.27 18.53 -1.48
CA ARG A 162 14.37 18.98 -2.35
C ARG A 162 14.90 20.32 -1.85
N PRO A 163 16.19 20.61 -2.02
CA PRO A 163 16.69 21.94 -1.74
C PRO A 163 15.94 22.95 -2.59
N ASN A 164 15.71 24.12 -2.04
CA ASN A 164 15.11 25.25 -2.75
C ASN A 164 13.65 25.00 -3.24
N MET A 165 12.93 24.01 -2.70
CA MET A 165 11.60 23.60 -3.19
C MET A 165 10.46 24.58 -2.90
N LEU A 166 10.58 25.41 -1.85
CA LEU A 166 9.52 26.35 -1.47
C LEU A 166 9.69 27.72 -2.16
N PRO A 167 8.58 28.47 -2.38
CA PRO A 167 8.63 29.78 -3.04
C PRO A 167 9.26 30.87 -2.16
N PHE A 168 9.03 30.81 -0.84
CA PHE A 168 9.54 31.79 0.12
C PHE A 168 10.98 31.45 0.50
N LYS A 169 11.93 32.16 -0.11
CA LYS A 169 13.37 31.96 0.09
C LYS A 169 13.84 32.46 1.46
N GLY A 170 14.97 31.93 1.91
CA GLY A 170 15.54 32.17 3.24
C GLY A 170 15.24 31.00 4.18
N THR A 171 15.55 31.21 5.46
CA THR A 171 15.33 30.22 6.52
C THR A 171 14.68 30.93 7.70
N ASP A 172 13.45 30.58 8.03
CA ASP A 172 12.69 31.12 9.16
C ASP A 172 12.30 29.98 10.10
N ILE A 173 13.14 29.79 11.12
CA ILE A 173 12.92 28.77 12.15
C ILE A 173 11.73 29.17 13.05
N SER A 174 11.45 30.47 13.17
CA SER A 174 10.36 31.01 13.98
C SER A 174 9.00 30.59 13.41
N ASP A 175 8.84 30.67 12.08
CA ASP A 175 7.63 30.21 11.39
C ASP A 175 7.47 28.68 11.51
N ALA A 176 8.56 27.92 11.39
CA ALA A 176 8.54 26.46 11.59
C ALA A 176 8.07 26.06 12.99
N ILE A 177 8.56 26.73 14.04
CA ILE A 177 8.11 26.50 15.42
C ILE A 177 6.63 26.87 15.57
N THR A 178 6.23 28.03 15.06
CA THR A 178 4.87 28.55 15.20
C THR A 178 3.85 27.66 14.48
N ALA A 179 4.12 27.29 13.22
CA ALA A 179 3.28 26.41 12.43
C ALA A 179 3.15 25.02 13.09
N SER A 180 4.26 24.50 13.64
CA SER A 180 4.28 23.21 14.32
C SER A 180 3.45 23.22 15.61
N ALA A 181 3.59 24.27 16.43
CA ALA A 181 2.81 24.43 17.65
C ALA A 181 1.31 24.52 17.34
N GLN A 182 0.93 25.32 16.35
CA GLN A 182 -0.46 25.44 15.91
C GLN A 182 -1.01 24.12 15.36
N TYR A 183 -0.25 23.40 14.53
CA TYR A 183 -0.67 22.14 13.96
C TYR A 183 -0.88 21.07 15.04
N LEU A 184 0.11 20.88 15.92
CA LEU A 184 0.05 19.87 16.99
C LEU A 184 -0.97 20.22 18.07
N SER A 185 -1.33 21.50 18.25
CA SER A 185 -2.36 21.92 19.21
C SER A 185 -3.74 21.28 18.99
N ARG A 186 -4.01 20.86 17.75
CA ARG A 186 -5.27 20.19 17.34
C ARG A 186 -5.37 18.75 17.82
N TYR A 187 -4.26 18.17 18.27
CA TYR A 187 -4.19 16.78 18.70
C TYR A 187 -3.98 16.69 20.22
N ASN A 188 -4.63 15.69 20.81
CA ASN A 188 -4.44 15.32 22.21
C ASN A 188 -3.15 14.51 22.40
N GLY A 189 -2.61 14.56 23.61
CA GLY A 189 -1.36 13.91 23.98
C GLY A 189 -0.16 14.85 23.90
N ASP A 190 0.99 14.37 24.37
CA ASP A 190 2.23 15.13 24.39
C ASP A 190 2.80 15.34 22.98
N ARG A 191 3.53 16.44 22.85
CA ARG A 191 3.91 17.03 21.56
C ARG A 191 5.39 17.35 21.56
N MET A 192 6.06 16.91 20.52
CA MET A 192 7.48 17.18 20.31
C MET A 192 7.70 17.65 18.88
N LEU A 193 8.56 18.66 18.73
CA LEU A 193 9.05 19.15 17.46
C LEU A 193 10.51 18.74 17.32
N VAL A 194 10.87 18.12 16.20
CA VAL A 194 12.25 17.86 15.81
C VAL A 194 12.58 18.80 14.66
N ILE A 195 13.49 19.75 14.86
CA ILE A 195 13.95 20.66 13.80
C ILE A 195 15.29 20.17 13.28
N ILE A 196 15.41 20.02 11.96
CA ILE A 196 16.63 19.55 11.28
C ILE A 196 17.07 20.67 10.33
N THR A 197 18.21 21.29 10.61
CA THR A 197 18.69 22.49 9.91
C THR A 197 20.18 22.69 10.15
N ASP A 198 20.81 23.60 9.41
CA ASP A 198 22.13 24.15 9.72
C ASP A 198 22.09 25.35 10.68
N GLY A 199 20.90 25.74 11.16
CA GLY A 199 20.73 26.73 12.21
C GLY A 199 20.77 28.18 11.73
N GLU A 200 21.03 28.43 10.45
CA GLU A 200 20.96 29.77 9.89
C GLU A 200 19.52 30.29 9.97
N ASN A 201 19.29 31.37 10.72
CA ASN A 201 17.97 31.97 10.84
C ASN A 201 17.95 33.40 10.29
N HIS A 202 17.12 33.62 9.29
CA HIS A 202 16.87 34.91 8.63
C HIS A 202 15.50 35.49 9.04
N GLY A 203 14.67 34.71 9.73
CA GLY A 203 13.36 35.13 10.23
C GLY A 203 13.46 36.01 11.48
N GLU A 204 12.58 37.01 11.56
CA GLU A 204 12.41 37.82 12.77
C GLU A 204 11.47 37.14 13.78
N GLY A 205 11.68 37.36 15.08
CA GLY A 205 10.69 36.99 16.10
C GLY A 205 10.84 35.60 16.72
N LEU A 206 12.03 35.01 16.68
CA LEU A 206 12.32 33.73 17.34
C LEU A 206 11.86 33.69 18.80
N ASP A 207 12.08 34.75 19.57
CA ASP A 207 11.68 34.80 20.99
C ASP A 207 10.15 34.70 21.16
N ARG A 208 9.35 35.22 20.21
CA ARG A 208 7.87 35.08 20.23
C ARG A 208 7.46 33.64 19.90
N ALA A 209 8.09 33.03 18.89
CA ALA A 209 7.83 31.64 18.53
C ALA A 209 8.16 30.68 19.68
N LEU A 210 9.25 30.93 20.41
CA LEU A 210 9.64 30.15 21.58
C LEU A 210 8.65 30.34 22.76
N ALA A 211 8.09 31.54 22.93
CA ALA A 211 7.03 31.77 23.92
C ALA A 211 5.76 30.96 23.59
N LEU A 212 5.34 30.96 22.31
CA LEU A 212 4.20 30.17 21.84
C LEU A 212 4.44 28.66 22.00
N ALA A 213 5.66 28.18 21.72
CA ALA A 213 6.02 26.78 21.92
C ALA A 213 5.91 26.36 23.39
N LYS A 214 6.36 27.20 24.33
CA LYS A 214 6.22 26.96 25.77
C LYS A 214 4.75 26.89 26.20
N GLU A 215 3.94 27.85 25.75
CA GLU A 215 2.50 27.89 26.06
C GLU A 215 1.78 26.64 25.52
N ALA A 216 2.17 26.16 24.34
CA ALA A 216 1.63 24.95 23.74
C ALA A 216 2.17 23.64 24.34
N ASN A 217 3.05 23.70 25.36
CA ASN A 217 3.83 22.60 25.93
C ASN A 217 4.58 21.79 24.84
N LEU A 218 5.09 22.47 23.82
CA LEU A 218 5.85 21.88 22.72
C LEU A 218 7.33 21.84 23.07
N ARG A 219 7.89 20.63 23.20
CA ARG A 219 9.34 20.43 23.38
C ARG A 219 10.04 20.44 22.04
N VAL A 220 11.07 21.27 21.87
CA VAL A 220 11.78 21.40 20.59
C VAL A 220 13.16 20.78 20.69
N PHE A 221 13.35 19.67 19.98
CA PHE A 221 14.62 19.01 19.78
C PHE A 221 15.25 19.51 18.49
N THR A 222 16.49 19.95 18.55
CA THR A 222 17.19 20.54 17.40
C THR A 222 18.33 19.65 16.96
N VAL A 223 18.39 19.38 15.66
CA VAL A 223 19.46 18.62 15.01
C VAL A 223 20.21 19.55 14.07
N GLY A 224 21.47 19.81 14.37
CA GLY A 224 22.37 20.62 13.56
C GLY A 224 23.09 19.77 12.51
N ILE A 225 22.91 20.06 11.22
CA ILE A 225 23.64 19.39 10.14
C ILE A 225 24.53 20.40 9.42
N GLY A 226 25.84 20.16 9.43
CA GLY A 226 26.84 20.97 8.73
C GLY A 226 28.18 20.98 9.46
N SER A 227 29.18 21.58 8.84
CA SER A 227 30.49 21.84 9.46
C SER A 227 30.65 23.30 9.90
N GLU A 228 31.59 23.55 10.79
CA GLU A 228 31.95 24.90 11.25
C GLU A 228 32.78 25.65 10.20
N GLU A 229 33.53 24.92 9.38
CA GLU A 229 34.26 25.44 8.23
C GLU A 229 33.29 25.94 7.14
N GLY A 230 32.15 25.25 6.98
CA GLY A 230 31.11 25.52 6.00
C GLY A 230 31.42 25.01 4.60
N ASP A 231 30.49 25.26 3.68
CA ASP A 231 30.64 24.96 2.24
C ASP A 231 30.08 26.09 1.38
N LEU A 232 30.59 26.19 0.15
CA LEU A 232 30.13 27.16 -0.84
C LEU A 232 28.87 26.63 -1.53
N LEU A 233 27.83 27.46 -1.59
CA LEU A 233 26.56 27.04 -2.18
C LEU A 233 26.62 27.07 -3.70
N SER A 234 26.17 26.00 -4.34
CA SER A 234 26.03 25.96 -5.80
C SER A 234 24.83 26.79 -6.25
N ASN A 235 24.94 27.44 -7.41
CA ASN A 235 23.82 28.14 -8.01
C ASN A 235 23.03 27.16 -8.90
N ASP A 236 21.72 27.03 -8.66
CA ASP A 236 20.84 26.17 -9.46
C ASP A 236 20.60 26.73 -10.88
N SER A 237 20.71 28.05 -11.06
CA SER A 237 20.32 28.73 -12.32
C SER A 237 21.49 28.96 -13.28
N GLU A 238 22.71 29.08 -12.77
CA GLU A 238 23.90 29.32 -13.58
C GLU A 238 25.07 28.45 -13.08
N PRO A 239 25.95 27.97 -13.98
CA PRO A 239 27.16 27.27 -13.59
C PRO A 239 28.02 28.15 -12.68
N GLY A 240 28.21 27.74 -11.43
CA GLY A 240 29.04 28.44 -10.46
C GLY A 240 28.45 28.43 -9.06
N TYR A 241 29.06 29.20 -8.18
CA TYR A 241 28.59 29.35 -6.81
C TYR A 241 27.61 30.52 -6.69
N LYS A 242 26.69 30.42 -5.74
CA LYS A 242 25.79 31.50 -5.38
C LYS A 242 26.61 32.69 -4.88
N LYS A 243 26.29 33.87 -5.41
CA LYS A 243 26.88 35.14 -4.99
C LYS A 243 25.85 35.98 -4.25
N ASP A 244 26.33 36.76 -3.29
CA ASP A 244 25.52 37.77 -2.60
C ASP A 244 25.31 39.01 -3.49
N ARG A 245 24.60 40.01 -2.96
CA ARG A 245 24.34 41.28 -3.67
C ARG A 245 25.62 42.08 -3.98
N MET A 246 26.72 41.78 -3.29
CA MET A 246 28.03 42.41 -3.46
C MET A 246 28.94 41.61 -4.41
N GLY A 247 28.47 40.46 -4.92
CA GLY A 247 29.21 39.61 -5.85
C GLY A 247 30.17 38.61 -5.17
N HIS A 248 30.17 38.53 -3.83
CA HIS A 248 30.98 37.57 -3.09
C HIS A 248 30.29 36.21 -3.01
N THR A 249 31.07 35.13 -3.03
CA THR A 249 30.51 33.79 -2.93
C THR A 249 29.94 33.53 -1.53
N VAL A 250 28.71 33.00 -1.48
CA VAL A 250 28.02 32.69 -0.23
C VAL A 250 28.60 31.40 0.37
N LEU A 251 29.18 31.54 1.57
CA LEU A 251 29.66 30.45 2.41
C LEU A 251 28.62 30.19 3.50
N SER A 252 28.08 28.98 3.56
CA SER A 252 27.11 28.58 4.58
C SER A 252 27.75 27.72 5.66
N LYS A 253 27.45 28.01 6.92
CA LYS A 253 28.05 27.36 8.11
C LYS A 253 26.98 26.92 9.09
N LEU A 254 27.28 25.88 9.86
CA LEU A 254 26.44 25.46 10.96
C LEU A 254 26.44 26.51 12.09
N ASP A 255 25.27 27.02 12.46
CA ASP A 255 25.07 27.87 13.65
C ASP A 255 24.48 27.07 14.81
N GLU A 256 25.37 26.48 15.62
CA GLU A 256 24.98 25.70 16.79
C GLU A 256 24.38 26.56 17.90
N ASN A 257 24.79 27.83 18.03
CA ASN A 257 24.37 28.70 19.13
C ASN A 257 22.86 28.97 19.08
N THR A 258 22.33 29.22 17.88
CA THR A 258 20.89 29.41 17.67
C THR A 258 20.11 28.13 18.02
N LEU A 259 20.61 26.96 17.62
CA LEU A 259 19.95 25.66 17.89
C LEU A 259 19.98 25.26 19.36
N ILE A 260 21.07 25.55 20.07
CA ILE A 260 21.20 25.36 21.52
C ILE A 260 20.26 26.31 22.26
N LYS A 261 20.16 27.58 21.83
CA LYS A 261 19.22 28.55 22.43
C LYS A 261 17.77 28.06 22.33
N ILE A 262 17.36 27.56 21.16
CA ILE A 262 16.00 27.07 20.90
C ILE A 262 15.65 25.88 21.80
N SER A 263 16.52 24.87 21.83
CA SER A 263 16.29 23.65 22.61
C SER A 263 16.28 23.95 24.11
N HIS A 264 17.23 24.74 24.61
CA HIS A 264 17.29 25.11 26.03
C HIS A 264 16.04 25.89 26.48
N GLN A 265 15.59 26.86 25.68
CA GLN A 265 14.40 27.63 26.03
C GLN A 265 13.13 26.78 26.03
N THR A 266 13.01 25.77 25.18
CA THR A 266 11.80 24.91 25.09
C THR A 266 11.92 23.63 25.92
N GLN A 267 12.92 23.54 26.79
CA GLN A 267 13.22 22.35 27.59
C GLN A 267 13.37 21.08 26.72
N GLY A 268 13.96 21.27 25.54
CA GLY A 268 14.38 20.23 24.60
C GLY A 268 15.87 19.91 24.72
N GLN A 269 16.41 19.30 23.67
CA GLN A 269 17.82 18.93 23.58
C GLN A 269 18.36 19.26 22.18
N TYR A 270 19.63 19.66 22.12
CA TYR A 270 20.37 19.85 20.87
C TYR A 270 21.32 18.68 20.63
N VAL A 271 21.40 18.22 19.39
CA VAL A 271 22.39 17.23 18.95
C VAL A 271 22.99 17.66 17.61
N LYS A 272 24.32 17.70 17.52
CA LYS A 272 25.04 17.82 16.26
C LYS A 272 24.98 16.50 15.50
N TYR A 273 24.66 16.56 14.21
CA TYR A 273 24.59 15.38 13.36
C TYR A 273 25.97 14.75 13.17
N THR A 274 26.04 13.45 13.48
CA THR A 274 27.25 12.63 13.29
C THR A 274 26.94 11.47 12.35
N ASN A 275 25.98 10.63 12.74
CA ASN A 275 25.43 9.54 11.96
C ASN A 275 23.93 9.40 12.25
N PRO A 276 23.15 8.84 11.30
CA PRO A 276 21.69 8.79 11.42
C PRO A 276 21.22 7.91 12.58
N GLU A 277 21.95 6.84 12.92
CA GLU A 277 21.62 5.91 14.00
C GLU A 277 21.67 6.60 15.37
N PHE A 278 22.80 7.24 15.69
CA PHE A 278 23.05 7.92 16.96
C PHE A 278 22.02 9.03 17.23
N VAL A 279 21.78 9.88 16.23
CA VAL A 279 20.83 11.00 16.40
C VAL A 279 19.41 10.47 16.62
N SER A 280 19.02 9.41 15.89
CA SER A 280 17.70 8.81 16.04
C SER A 280 17.51 8.16 17.41
N GLU A 281 18.56 7.52 17.95
CA GLU A 281 18.55 6.98 19.31
C GLU A 281 18.43 8.08 20.37
N GLU A 282 19.14 9.20 20.23
CA GLU A 282 19.04 10.32 21.17
C GLU A 282 17.64 10.95 21.14
N ILE A 283 17.06 11.13 19.94
CA ILE A 283 15.67 11.59 19.80
C ILE A 283 14.70 10.62 20.48
N LYS A 284 14.88 9.30 20.28
CA LYS A 284 14.04 8.28 20.91
C LYS A 284 14.16 8.32 22.43
N LYS A 285 15.37 8.36 22.98
CA LYS A 285 15.60 8.47 24.43
C LYS A 285 14.92 9.70 25.00
N PHE A 286 15.04 10.84 24.31
CA PHE A 286 14.37 12.08 24.72
C PHE A 286 12.84 11.93 24.68
N ALA A 287 12.28 11.37 23.60
CA ALA A 287 10.84 11.13 23.47
C ALA A 287 10.29 10.18 24.56
N ASP A 288 11.01 9.09 24.84
CA ASP A 288 10.63 8.12 25.88
C ASP A 288 10.70 8.75 27.29
N ASN A 289 11.70 9.61 27.54
CA ASN A 289 11.86 10.34 28.81
C ASN A 289 10.75 11.37 29.05
N LEU A 290 10.12 11.90 27.99
CA LEU A 290 8.98 12.80 28.12
C LEU A 290 7.73 12.09 28.69
N LYS A 291 7.76 10.75 28.86
CA LYS A 291 6.65 9.93 29.37
C LYS A 291 5.33 10.30 28.71
N MET A 292 5.39 10.47 27.39
CA MET A 292 4.29 10.99 26.61
C MET A 292 3.00 10.17 26.85
N SER A 293 1.88 10.86 27.04
CA SER A 293 0.60 10.26 27.43
C SER A 293 0.11 9.29 26.36
N LYS A 294 0.08 8.00 26.72
CA LYS A 294 -0.40 6.93 25.85
C LYS A 294 -1.86 7.17 25.48
N THR A 295 -2.11 7.47 24.21
CA THR A 295 -3.48 7.62 23.71
C THR A 295 -3.98 6.24 23.29
N LYS A 296 -5.01 5.73 23.98
CA LYS A 296 -5.71 4.51 23.58
C LYS A 296 -6.64 4.83 22.41
N THR A 297 -6.28 4.42 21.20
CA THR A 297 -7.19 4.47 20.04
C THR A 297 -8.31 3.46 20.26
N ALA A 298 -9.58 3.85 20.23
CA ALA A 298 -10.67 2.90 20.46
C ALA A 298 -10.66 1.77 19.40
N GLY A 299 -10.29 0.55 19.81
CA GLY A 299 -10.34 -0.63 18.95
C GLY A 299 -11.78 -0.95 18.56
N ARG A 300 -12.02 -1.26 17.29
CA ARG A 300 -13.33 -1.73 16.84
C ARG A 300 -13.59 -3.12 17.42
N ALA A 301 -14.75 -3.32 18.02
CA ALA A 301 -15.20 -4.66 18.42
C ALA A 301 -15.57 -5.44 17.16
N ASN A 302 -14.81 -6.50 16.87
CA ASN A 302 -15.18 -7.45 15.83
C ASN A 302 -15.98 -8.58 16.47
N TYR A 303 -17.13 -8.90 15.89
CA TYR A 303 -17.98 -9.99 16.36
C TYR A 303 -17.62 -11.28 15.62
N LYS A 304 -17.42 -12.36 16.37
CA LYS A 304 -17.16 -13.68 15.80
C LYS A 304 -18.47 -14.36 15.42
N ASN A 305 -18.56 -14.80 14.18
CA ASN A 305 -19.72 -15.54 13.65
C ASN A 305 -19.61 -17.04 14.01
N HIS A 306 -20.66 -17.60 14.60
CA HIS A 306 -20.79 -18.97 15.09
C HIS A 306 -21.82 -19.81 14.29
N TYR A 307 -22.04 -19.50 13.02
CA TYR A 307 -22.96 -20.24 12.15
C TYR A 307 -22.69 -21.77 12.08
N GLN A 308 -21.47 -22.22 12.38
CA GLN A 308 -21.11 -23.64 12.30
C GLN A 308 -21.97 -24.50 13.24
N LEU A 309 -22.29 -24.02 14.44
CA LEU A 309 -23.09 -24.77 15.40
C LEU A 309 -24.51 -25.03 14.88
N THR A 310 -25.14 -23.97 14.36
CA THR A 310 -26.49 -24.05 13.77
C THR A 310 -26.52 -24.89 12.50
N LEU A 311 -25.44 -24.86 11.70
CA LEU A 311 -25.30 -25.71 10.53
C LEU A 311 -25.22 -27.19 10.90
N VAL A 312 -24.46 -27.54 11.94
CA VAL A 312 -24.33 -28.93 12.41
C VAL A 312 -25.70 -29.49 12.86
N PHE A 313 -26.52 -28.72 13.57
CA PHE A 313 -27.87 -29.13 13.92
C PHE A 313 -28.75 -29.41 12.69
N ALA A 314 -28.67 -28.55 11.67
CA ALA A 314 -29.41 -28.76 10.42
C ALA A 314 -28.98 -30.07 9.73
N LEU A 315 -27.68 -30.34 9.65
CA LEU A 315 -27.14 -31.56 9.03
C LEU A 315 -27.53 -32.83 9.79
N ILE A 316 -27.53 -32.81 11.12
CA ILE A 316 -27.96 -33.94 11.94
C ILE A 316 -29.45 -34.27 11.67
N LEU A 317 -30.30 -33.25 11.58
CA LEU A 317 -31.72 -33.45 11.32
C LEU A 317 -32.01 -34.00 9.92
N ILE A 318 -31.26 -33.57 8.90
CA ILE A 318 -31.31 -34.16 7.54
C ILE A 318 -30.89 -35.63 7.58
N LEU A 319 -29.87 -35.97 8.38
CA LEU A 319 -29.44 -37.36 8.50
C LEU A 319 -30.48 -38.25 9.21
N ILE A 320 -31.15 -37.72 10.24
CA ILE A 320 -32.27 -38.41 10.90
C ILE A 320 -33.45 -38.60 9.92
N GLU A 321 -33.75 -37.59 9.11
CA GLU A 321 -34.77 -37.67 8.06
C GLU A 321 -34.47 -38.83 7.09
N PHE A 322 -33.22 -38.91 6.62
CA PHE A 322 -32.77 -39.97 5.73
C PHE A 322 -32.91 -41.37 6.36
N MET A 323 -32.63 -41.51 7.66
CA MET A 323 -32.80 -42.78 8.38
C MET A 323 -34.26 -43.24 8.50
N LEU A 324 -35.21 -42.30 8.47
CA LEU A 324 -36.64 -42.59 8.58
C LEU A 324 -37.31 -42.86 7.21
N MET A 325 -36.54 -42.86 6.11
CA MET A 325 -37.06 -43.10 4.76
C MET A 325 -37.35 -44.59 4.54
N GLU A 326 -38.63 -44.96 4.53
CA GLU A 326 -39.11 -46.36 4.47
C GLU A 326 -38.94 -47.05 3.10
N GLU A 327 -38.66 -46.32 2.02
CA GLU A 327 -38.41 -46.93 0.71
C GLU A 327 -36.92 -47.15 0.48
N LYS A 328 -36.53 -48.44 0.35
CA LYS A 328 -35.32 -48.82 -0.37
C LYS A 328 -35.47 -48.28 -1.79
N LEU A 329 -34.88 -47.12 -2.08
CA LEU A 329 -34.52 -46.77 -3.46
C LEU A 329 -33.86 -48.03 -4.04
N GLY A 330 -34.32 -48.49 -5.20
CA GLY A 330 -33.85 -49.69 -5.90
C GLY A 330 -32.41 -49.61 -6.39
N PHE A 331 -31.50 -49.08 -5.58
CA PHE A 331 -30.06 -49.28 -5.66
C PHE A 331 -29.70 -50.42 -4.70
N GLY A 332 -29.19 -51.51 -5.25
CA GLY A 332 -28.84 -52.71 -4.50
C GLY A 332 -28.00 -52.42 -3.26
N ARG A 333 -28.36 -53.08 -2.14
CA ARG A 333 -27.63 -53.07 -0.85
C ARG A 333 -27.32 -51.65 -0.32
N PHE A 334 -28.35 -50.92 0.09
CA PHE A 334 -28.15 -49.83 1.06
C PHE A 334 -27.65 -50.41 2.39
N PRO A 335 -26.65 -49.79 3.04
CA PRO A 335 -25.91 -50.46 4.08
C PRO A 335 -26.62 -50.24 5.44
N GLY A 336 -26.58 -51.24 6.34
CA GLY A 336 -27.38 -51.26 7.59
C GLY A 336 -27.02 -50.17 8.62
N PRO A 337 -27.74 -50.07 9.76
CA PRO A 337 -27.56 -48.99 10.75
C PRO A 337 -26.11 -48.82 11.26
N GLY A 338 -25.31 -49.90 11.29
CA GLY A 338 -23.88 -49.82 11.63
C GLY A 338 -23.01 -49.08 10.60
N THR A 339 -23.40 -49.07 9.33
CA THR A 339 -22.66 -48.38 8.25
C THR A 339 -23.04 -46.91 8.14
N LEU A 340 -24.27 -46.54 8.52
CA LEU A 340 -24.68 -45.15 8.72
C LEU A 340 -24.09 -44.58 10.01
N GLY A 341 -23.97 -45.39 11.07
CA GLY A 341 -23.18 -45.05 12.25
C GLY A 341 -21.70 -44.85 11.91
N ALA A 342 -21.14 -45.66 11.01
CA ALA A 342 -19.81 -45.48 10.47
C ALA A 342 -19.71 -44.25 9.53
N LEU A 343 -20.76 -43.91 8.77
CA LEU A 343 -20.83 -42.69 7.95
C LEU A 343 -20.96 -41.43 8.83
N PHE A 344 -21.70 -41.51 9.93
CA PHE A 344 -21.82 -40.45 10.93
C PHE A 344 -20.53 -40.28 11.71
N LEU A 345 -19.88 -41.38 12.12
CA LEU A 345 -18.52 -41.36 12.65
C LEU A 345 -17.52 -40.88 11.61
N PHE A 346 -17.68 -41.18 10.32
CA PHE A 346 -16.82 -40.67 9.24
C PHE A 346 -17.05 -39.17 9.03
N LEU A 347 -18.29 -38.68 9.04
CA LEU A 347 -18.67 -37.26 8.99
C LEU A 347 -18.24 -36.48 10.25
N ALA A 348 -18.28 -37.11 11.42
CA ALA A 348 -17.81 -36.54 12.69
C ALA A 348 -16.29 -36.67 12.88
N SER A 349 -15.66 -37.64 12.21
CA SER A 349 -14.20 -37.86 12.18
C SER A 349 -13.55 -37.23 10.97
N PHE A 350 -14.29 -36.50 10.11
CA PHE A 350 -13.63 -35.46 9.33
C PHE A 350 -13.05 -34.51 10.38
N PRO A 351 -11.71 -34.48 10.58
CA PRO A 351 -11.13 -33.44 11.42
C PRO A 351 -11.69 -32.17 10.83
N SER A 352 -12.35 -31.33 11.65
CA SER A 352 -12.93 -30.03 11.24
C SER A 352 -12.10 -29.53 10.08
N SER A 353 -12.54 -29.81 8.85
CA SER A 353 -11.63 -29.72 7.71
C SER A 353 -11.73 -28.28 7.37
N ALA A 354 -10.98 -27.49 8.16
CA ALA A 354 -11.21 -26.11 8.52
C ALA A 354 -11.96 -25.44 7.39
N ALA A 355 -13.31 -25.42 7.50
CA ALA A 355 -14.24 -25.38 6.36
C ALA A 355 -13.57 -24.73 5.17
N ALA A 356 -13.03 -25.55 4.24
CA ALA A 356 -11.90 -25.15 3.40
C ALA A 356 -12.11 -23.73 2.90
N LYS A 357 -11.40 -22.75 3.49
CA LYS A 357 -11.73 -21.33 3.36
C LYS A 357 -12.01 -20.98 1.90
N SER A 358 -13.11 -20.29 1.61
CA SER A 358 -13.44 -19.89 0.23
C SER A 358 -12.27 -19.11 -0.38
N ALA A 359 -12.19 -19.05 -1.72
CA ALA A 359 -11.15 -18.26 -2.37
C ALA A 359 -11.19 -16.80 -1.89
N ASP A 360 -12.38 -16.21 -1.77
CA ASP A 360 -12.57 -14.86 -1.20
C ASP A 360 -12.12 -14.75 0.27
N SER A 361 -12.39 -15.75 1.10
CA SER A 361 -11.95 -15.74 2.50
C SER A 361 -10.43 -15.84 2.61
N LEU A 362 -9.80 -16.64 1.75
CA LEU A 362 -8.34 -16.73 1.66
C LEU A 362 -7.76 -15.40 1.15
N ALA A 363 -8.36 -14.80 0.12
CA ALA A 363 -7.94 -13.49 -0.36
C ALA A 363 -8.08 -12.42 0.73
N ALA A 364 -9.15 -12.44 1.52
CA ALA A 364 -9.32 -11.52 2.66
C ALA A 364 -8.24 -11.72 3.75
N ASP A 365 -7.86 -12.96 4.06
CA ASP A 365 -6.73 -13.25 4.95
C ASP A 365 -5.39 -12.78 4.35
N GLY A 366 -5.26 -12.90 3.02
CA GLY A 366 -4.15 -12.37 2.24
C GLY A 366 -4.06 -10.86 2.35
N ASN A 367 -5.15 -10.14 2.11
CA ASN A 367 -5.26 -8.69 2.25
C ASN A 367 -4.94 -8.24 3.68
N ALA A 368 -5.43 -8.96 4.69
CA ALA A 368 -5.14 -8.67 6.09
C ALA A 368 -3.66 -8.90 6.44
N SER A 369 -3.02 -9.91 5.86
CA SER A 369 -1.58 -10.19 6.03
C SER A 369 -0.73 -9.15 5.29
N TYR A 370 -1.14 -8.76 4.09
CA TYR A 370 -0.50 -7.72 3.29
C TYR A 370 -0.52 -6.37 4.02
N LYS A 371 -1.65 -5.99 4.63
CA LYS A 371 -1.78 -4.79 5.48
C LYS A 371 -0.92 -4.81 6.74
N LYS A 372 -0.48 -5.99 7.18
CA LYS A 372 0.46 -6.17 8.30
C LYS A 372 1.91 -6.30 7.82
N GLU A 373 2.17 -6.07 6.53
CA GLU A 373 3.47 -6.24 5.87
C GLU A 373 4.03 -7.67 5.93
N ASP A 374 3.18 -8.66 6.29
CA ASP A 374 3.53 -10.07 6.23
C ASP A 374 3.27 -10.58 4.80
N TYR A 375 4.10 -10.09 3.87
CA TYR A 375 3.95 -10.36 2.43
C TYR A 375 4.12 -11.83 2.08
N SER A 376 4.91 -12.57 2.86
CA SER A 376 5.07 -14.02 2.71
C SER A 376 3.76 -14.75 3.00
N LYS A 377 3.10 -14.47 4.13
CA LYS A 377 1.77 -15.05 4.39
C LYS A 377 0.71 -14.54 3.43
N ALA A 378 0.78 -13.28 3.03
CA ALA A 378 -0.14 -12.71 2.05
C ALA A 378 -0.07 -13.48 0.72
N TYR A 379 1.14 -13.69 0.21
CA TYR A 379 1.38 -14.49 -0.99
C TYR A 379 0.82 -15.91 -0.86
N ASP A 380 1.09 -16.60 0.25
CA ASP A 380 0.58 -17.95 0.48
C ASP A 380 -0.95 -18.02 0.43
N TYR A 381 -1.62 -17.02 1.01
CA TYR A 381 -3.07 -16.94 0.99
C TYR A 381 -3.63 -16.63 -0.40
N TYR A 382 -3.04 -15.67 -1.13
CA TYR A 382 -3.46 -15.36 -2.50
C TYR A 382 -3.20 -16.53 -3.45
N LYS A 383 -2.08 -17.24 -3.29
CA LYS A 383 -1.77 -18.44 -4.06
C LYS A 383 -2.83 -19.53 -3.84
N LYS A 384 -3.18 -19.80 -2.57
CA LYS A 384 -4.26 -20.74 -2.24
C LYS A 384 -5.62 -20.29 -2.79
N ALA A 385 -5.89 -18.99 -2.80
CA ALA A 385 -7.11 -18.44 -3.40
C ALA A 385 -7.14 -18.67 -4.92
N ALA A 386 -6.03 -18.38 -5.62
CA ALA A 386 -5.88 -18.55 -7.06
C ALA A 386 -5.88 -20.03 -7.50
N GLU A 387 -5.41 -20.94 -6.66
CA GLU A 387 -5.49 -22.39 -6.88
C GLU A 387 -6.93 -22.91 -6.78
N LYS A 388 -7.76 -22.29 -5.93
CA LYS A 388 -9.16 -22.68 -5.73
C LYS A 388 -10.08 -22.13 -6.82
N GLU A 389 -9.92 -20.87 -7.15
CA GLU A 389 -10.75 -20.19 -8.13
C GLU A 389 -9.86 -19.48 -9.13
N LYS A 390 -10.11 -19.75 -10.42
CA LYS A 390 -9.42 -19.10 -11.52
C LYS A 390 -9.95 -17.68 -11.69
N ASN A 391 -9.59 -16.82 -10.75
CA ASN A 391 -9.90 -15.41 -10.74
C ASN A 391 -8.60 -14.62 -10.84
N GLU A 392 -8.50 -13.82 -11.89
CA GLU A 392 -7.28 -13.06 -12.19
C GLU A 392 -6.94 -12.03 -11.10
N LYS A 393 -7.92 -11.61 -10.28
CA LYS A 393 -7.67 -10.73 -9.14
C LYS A 393 -6.74 -11.37 -8.09
N PHE A 394 -6.90 -12.66 -7.83
CA PHE A 394 -6.03 -13.35 -6.86
C PHE A 394 -4.60 -13.49 -7.39
N LEU A 395 -4.45 -13.67 -8.71
CA LEU A 395 -3.15 -13.64 -9.37
C LEU A 395 -2.51 -12.25 -9.30
N PHE A 396 -3.30 -11.20 -9.52
CA PHE A 396 -2.86 -9.81 -9.39
C PHE A 396 -2.34 -9.53 -7.96
N ASN A 397 -3.13 -9.82 -6.92
CA ASN A 397 -2.75 -9.61 -5.52
C ASN A 397 -1.53 -10.48 -5.13
N SER A 398 -1.43 -11.70 -5.66
CA SER A 398 -0.26 -12.56 -5.50
C SER A 398 0.99 -11.93 -6.14
N GLY A 399 0.87 -11.34 -7.34
CA GLY A 399 1.94 -10.57 -7.99
C GLY A 399 2.39 -9.36 -7.16
N ASP A 400 1.45 -8.62 -6.56
CA ASP A 400 1.78 -7.49 -5.69
C ASP A 400 2.53 -7.93 -4.42
N ALA A 401 2.17 -9.08 -3.84
CA ALA A 401 2.88 -9.65 -2.69
C ALA A 401 4.29 -10.11 -3.07
N LEU A 402 4.45 -10.77 -4.23
CA LEU A 402 5.76 -11.19 -4.75
C LEU A 402 6.66 -10.00 -5.05
N TYR A 403 6.11 -8.92 -5.60
CA TYR A 403 6.84 -7.68 -5.86
C TYR A 403 7.41 -7.09 -4.56
N LYS A 404 6.62 -7.07 -3.47
CA LYS A 404 7.07 -6.62 -2.15
C LYS A 404 8.08 -7.57 -1.49
N LEU A 405 8.06 -8.84 -1.85
CA LEU A 405 9.08 -9.83 -1.46
C LEU A 405 10.34 -9.78 -2.35
N GLU A 406 10.42 -8.82 -3.28
CA GLU A 406 11.51 -8.68 -4.26
C GLU A 406 11.66 -9.87 -5.22
N GLN A 407 10.63 -10.72 -5.31
CA GLN A 407 10.55 -11.86 -6.23
C GLN A 407 9.99 -11.42 -7.59
N TYR A 408 10.70 -10.50 -8.24
CA TYR A 408 10.24 -9.77 -9.41
C TYR A 408 9.92 -10.68 -10.61
N GLU A 409 10.69 -11.74 -10.83
CA GLU A 409 10.45 -12.67 -11.95
C GLU A 409 9.16 -13.50 -11.76
N GLU A 410 8.80 -13.82 -10.52
CA GLU A 410 7.55 -14.50 -10.22
C GLU A 410 6.36 -13.54 -10.28
N ALA A 411 6.55 -12.30 -9.80
CA ALA A 411 5.57 -11.24 -9.92
C ALA A 411 5.22 -10.98 -11.40
N ASP A 412 6.24 -10.90 -12.27
CA ASP A 412 6.07 -10.73 -13.72
C ASP A 412 5.16 -11.82 -14.32
N LYS A 413 5.44 -13.10 -13.99
CA LYS A 413 4.64 -14.24 -14.46
C LYS A 413 3.18 -14.16 -14.03
N ASN A 414 2.89 -13.53 -12.89
CA ASN A 414 1.52 -13.34 -12.43
C ASN A 414 0.84 -12.18 -13.16
N PHE A 415 1.51 -11.04 -13.33
CA PHE A 415 0.97 -9.90 -14.05
C PHE A 415 0.74 -10.17 -15.54
N GLU A 416 1.64 -10.91 -16.20
CA GLU A 416 1.52 -11.29 -17.62
C GLU A 416 0.30 -12.19 -17.91
N LYS A 417 -0.24 -12.87 -16.89
CA LYS A 417 -1.43 -13.72 -17.03
C LYS A 417 -2.75 -12.94 -16.97
N ILE A 418 -2.72 -11.66 -16.59
CA ILE A 418 -3.92 -10.83 -16.41
C ILE A 418 -4.43 -10.32 -17.76
N LYS A 419 -5.66 -10.66 -18.10
CA LYS A 419 -6.38 -10.30 -19.34
C LYS A 419 -7.68 -9.54 -19.09
N ASP A 420 -8.19 -9.55 -17.85
CA ASP A 420 -9.40 -8.81 -17.48
C ASP A 420 -9.20 -7.30 -17.70
N PRO A 421 -9.99 -6.68 -18.62
CA PRO A 421 -9.86 -5.26 -18.95
C PRO A 421 -9.93 -4.32 -17.74
N LYS A 422 -10.61 -4.72 -16.65
CA LYS A 422 -10.76 -3.89 -15.44
C LYS A 422 -9.47 -3.80 -14.60
N ILE A 423 -8.55 -4.74 -14.76
CA ILE A 423 -7.29 -4.81 -14.00
C ILE A 423 -6.05 -4.86 -14.87
N SER A 424 -6.18 -5.10 -16.19
CA SER A 424 -5.04 -5.17 -17.12
C SER A 424 -4.17 -3.91 -17.15
N SER A 425 -4.76 -2.71 -17.05
CA SER A 425 -3.96 -1.47 -17.01
C SER A 425 -3.03 -1.44 -15.80
N ARG A 426 -3.58 -1.71 -14.60
CA ARG A 426 -2.82 -1.79 -13.34
C ARG A 426 -1.78 -2.91 -13.36
N ALA A 427 -2.11 -4.06 -13.95
CA ALA A 427 -1.17 -5.18 -14.08
C ALA A 427 0.02 -4.80 -14.98
N LEU A 428 -0.23 -4.11 -16.10
CA LEU A 428 0.83 -3.61 -16.98
C LEU A 428 1.68 -2.53 -16.30
N PHE A 429 1.07 -1.66 -15.50
CA PHE A 429 1.79 -0.68 -14.70
C PHE A 429 2.73 -1.38 -13.68
N ASN A 430 2.22 -2.35 -12.92
CA ASN A 430 3.03 -3.09 -11.94
C ASN A 430 4.11 -3.96 -12.61
N LEU A 431 3.81 -4.55 -13.77
CA LEU A 431 4.81 -5.23 -14.60
C LEU A 431 5.90 -4.25 -15.05
N GLY A 432 5.53 -3.03 -15.47
CA GLY A 432 6.48 -1.96 -15.78
C GLY A 432 7.40 -1.61 -14.61
N ASN A 433 6.83 -1.48 -13.40
CA ASN A 433 7.59 -1.22 -12.18
C ASN A 433 8.57 -2.37 -11.86
N SER A 434 8.13 -3.62 -12.04
CA SER A 434 8.96 -4.81 -11.83
C SER A 434 10.12 -4.88 -12.83
N LYS A 435 9.86 -4.67 -14.12
CA LYS A 435 10.90 -4.63 -15.16
C LYS A 435 11.90 -3.48 -14.92
N TYR A 436 11.42 -2.34 -14.44
CA TYR A 436 12.26 -1.19 -14.12
C TYR A 436 13.27 -1.54 -13.02
N ILE A 437 12.84 -2.17 -11.93
CA ILE A 437 13.75 -2.60 -10.85
C ILE A 437 14.74 -3.66 -11.34
N GLN A 438 14.29 -4.58 -12.19
CA GLN A 438 15.15 -5.57 -12.85
C GLN A 438 16.13 -4.96 -13.87
N LYS A 439 16.16 -3.63 -14.04
CA LYS A 439 16.97 -2.90 -15.03
C LYS A 439 16.65 -3.24 -16.49
N LYS A 440 15.49 -3.87 -16.73
CA LYS A 440 14.95 -4.18 -18.06
C LYS A 440 14.18 -2.97 -18.59
N LEU A 441 14.92 -1.90 -18.85
CA LEU A 441 14.36 -0.56 -19.05
C LEU A 441 13.49 -0.44 -20.30
N ASP A 442 13.83 -1.18 -21.36
CA ASP A 442 13.03 -1.23 -22.59
C ASP A 442 11.66 -1.89 -22.37
N GLU A 443 11.63 -3.00 -21.64
CA GLU A 443 10.40 -3.70 -21.27
C GLU A 443 9.54 -2.84 -20.34
N ALA A 444 10.17 -2.11 -19.39
CA ALA A 444 9.45 -1.20 -18.51
C ALA A 444 8.72 -0.09 -19.29
N ILE A 445 9.45 0.57 -20.22
CA ILE A 445 8.89 1.62 -21.09
C ILE A 445 7.72 1.09 -21.92
N GLU A 446 7.84 -0.12 -22.48
CA GLU A 446 6.77 -0.73 -23.26
C GLU A 446 5.52 -0.99 -22.42
N ASN A 447 5.69 -1.55 -21.22
CA ASN A 447 4.58 -1.85 -20.33
C ASN A 447 3.86 -0.59 -19.81
N TYR A 448 4.60 0.47 -19.46
CA TYR A 448 3.96 1.75 -19.09
C TYR A 448 3.17 2.36 -20.25
N LYS A 449 3.68 2.29 -21.50
CA LYS A 449 2.92 2.75 -22.67
C LYS A 449 1.64 1.95 -22.85
N LYS A 450 1.67 0.63 -22.67
CA LYS A 450 0.48 -0.23 -22.74
C LYS A 450 -0.51 0.10 -21.64
N ALA A 451 -0.04 0.35 -20.41
CA ALA A 451 -0.90 0.78 -19.29
C ALA A 451 -1.61 2.10 -19.62
N ILE A 452 -0.88 3.13 -20.07
CA ILE A 452 -1.44 4.44 -20.45
C ILE A 452 -2.43 4.32 -21.61
N LEU A 453 -2.20 3.38 -22.54
CA LEU A 453 -3.14 3.14 -23.63
C LEU A 453 -4.50 2.60 -23.12
N LEU A 454 -4.48 1.80 -22.05
CA LEU A 454 -5.68 1.23 -21.44
C LEU A 454 -6.35 2.18 -20.43
N ASP A 455 -5.56 2.90 -19.64
CA ASP A 455 -6.03 3.96 -18.74
C ASP A 455 -5.23 5.25 -18.95
N PRO A 456 -5.70 6.15 -19.83
CA PRO A 456 -5.02 7.40 -20.09
C PRO A 456 -5.05 8.40 -18.92
N LYS A 457 -5.82 8.15 -17.86
CA LYS A 457 -5.85 9.00 -16.66
C LYS A 457 -4.83 8.58 -15.61
N ASP A 458 -4.12 7.48 -15.82
CA ASP A 458 -3.09 7.00 -14.90
C ASP A 458 -1.84 7.90 -14.95
N GLU A 459 -1.83 8.93 -14.10
CA GLU A 459 -0.70 9.85 -13.97
C GLU A 459 0.55 9.17 -13.41
N ASN A 460 0.41 8.07 -12.65
CA ASN A 460 1.57 7.31 -12.14
C ASN A 460 2.28 6.59 -13.28
N ALA A 461 1.52 5.97 -14.19
CA ALA A 461 2.09 5.33 -15.37
C ALA A 461 2.82 6.34 -16.28
N LYS A 462 2.26 7.54 -16.47
CA LYS A 462 2.91 8.63 -17.23
C LYS A 462 4.21 9.09 -16.56
N HIS A 463 4.18 9.27 -15.24
CA HIS A 463 5.34 9.68 -14.48
C HIS A 463 6.47 8.63 -14.53
N ASN A 464 6.15 7.36 -14.33
CA ASN A 464 7.13 6.28 -14.36
C ASN A 464 7.68 6.04 -15.77
N LEU A 465 6.87 6.24 -16.82
CA LEU A 465 7.35 6.26 -18.21
C LEU A 465 8.38 7.37 -18.42
N GLN A 466 8.13 8.58 -17.90
CA GLN A 466 9.07 9.70 -18.01
C GLN A 466 10.40 9.40 -17.31
N ILE A 467 10.36 8.81 -16.11
CA ILE A 467 11.55 8.37 -15.38
C ILE A 467 12.33 7.35 -16.22
N ALA A 468 11.66 6.31 -16.71
CA ALA A 468 12.29 5.24 -17.47
C ALA A 468 12.93 5.74 -18.78
N LEU A 469 12.28 6.67 -19.48
CA LEU A 469 12.83 7.31 -20.68
C LEU A 469 14.06 8.18 -20.38
N THR A 470 14.04 8.88 -19.25
CA THR A 470 15.16 9.73 -18.81
C THR A 470 16.37 8.86 -18.47
N GLN A 471 16.18 7.80 -17.69
CA GLN A 471 17.26 6.87 -17.36
C GLN A 471 17.81 6.16 -18.61
N LYS A 472 16.96 5.85 -19.60
CA LYS A 472 17.40 5.20 -20.84
C LYS A 472 18.33 6.10 -21.63
N LYS A 473 18.04 7.41 -21.61
CA LYS A 473 18.86 8.43 -22.22
C LYS A 473 20.21 8.56 -21.51
N ASP A 474 20.23 8.61 -20.19
CA ASP A 474 21.47 8.70 -19.42
C ASP A 474 22.37 7.47 -19.68
N ASN A 475 21.79 6.27 -19.72
CA ASN A 475 22.51 5.03 -20.07
C ASN A 475 23.04 5.01 -21.52
N GLN A 476 22.44 5.78 -22.43
CA GLN A 476 22.92 5.92 -23.81
C GLN A 476 24.02 6.99 -23.93
N CYS A 477 23.99 8.02 -23.09
CA CYS A 477 25.06 9.02 -22.98
C CYS A 477 26.32 8.49 -22.28
N GLU A 478 26.18 7.47 -21.43
CA GLU A 478 27.29 6.81 -20.72
C GLU A 478 28.03 5.72 -21.52
N LYS A 479 27.73 5.49 -22.81
CA LYS A 479 28.60 4.66 -23.69
C LYS A 479 29.64 5.55 -24.38
N PRO A 480 30.93 5.53 -24.00
CA PRO A 480 31.98 6.13 -24.79
C PRO A 480 32.29 5.24 -26.01
N ASP A 481 32.78 5.88 -27.06
CA ASP A 481 33.35 5.30 -28.29
C ASP A 481 34.51 4.31 -28.03
N ASP A 482 34.25 3.11 -27.53
CA ASP A 482 35.19 1.98 -27.58
C ASP A 482 34.85 1.03 -28.74
N LYS A 483 34.92 1.58 -29.96
CA LYS A 483 35.04 0.78 -31.21
C LYS A 483 35.92 1.49 -32.22
N LYS A 484 37.14 1.90 -31.83
CA LYS A 484 38.26 2.08 -32.77
C LYS A 484 39.59 1.72 -32.12
N LYS A 485 39.79 0.43 -31.87
CA LYS A 485 41.10 -0.26 -31.94
C LYS A 485 40.81 -1.76 -31.92
N ASP A 486 40.83 -2.33 -33.12
CA ASP A 486 41.46 -3.62 -33.42
C ASP A 486 41.12 -3.99 -34.85
N LYS A 487 42.00 -3.54 -35.74
CA LYS A 487 42.30 -4.15 -37.04
C LYS A 487 43.58 -3.51 -37.56
N LYS A 488 44.72 -3.99 -37.08
CA LYS A 488 45.94 -4.09 -37.89
C LYS A 488 46.52 -5.47 -37.66
N GLU A 489 46.42 -6.24 -38.74
CA GLU A 489 47.02 -7.56 -38.92
C GLU A 489 48.53 -7.50 -38.73
N ASP A 490 49.06 -8.62 -38.23
CA ASP A 490 50.46 -9.00 -38.32
C ASP A 490 51.02 -8.80 -39.73
N LYS A 491 52.15 -8.09 -39.80
CA LYS A 491 53.28 -8.43 -40.69
C LYS A 491 54.57 -7.76 -40.21
N GLN A 492 55.39 -8.61 -39.58
CA GLN A 492 56.84 -8.75 -39.70
C GLN A 492 57.78 -7.52 -39.75
N GLN A 493 58.76 -7.64 -38.84
CA GLN A 493 60.20 -7.41 -38.99
C GLN A 493 60.75 -5.97 -38.98
N GLY A 494 61.59 -5.74 -37.96
CA GLY A 494 62.98 -5.35 -38.21
C GLY A 494 63.41 -3.96 -37.75
N GLY A 495 64.09 -3.93 -36.59
CA GLY A 495 65.36 -3.22 -36.40
C GLY A 495 65.37 -1.69 -36.22
N GLY A 496 66.24 -1.23 -35.33
CA GLY A 496 66.99 0.01 -35.54
C GLY A 496 66.77 1.12 -34.52
N GLU A 497 67.84 1.40 -33.76
CA GLU A 497 68.07 2.55 -32.89
C GLU A 497 68.00 3.91 -33.62
N GLY A 498 67.91 5.00 -32.85
CA GLY A 498 68.63 6.24 -33.21
C GLY A 498 67.84 7.56 -33.22
N ASP A 499 67.98 8.29 -32.11
CA ASP A 499 68.40 9.70 -32.03
C ASP A 499 67.48 10.89 -32.45
N ARG A 500 67.36 11.79 -31.46
CA ARG A 500 67.40 13.28 -31.51
C ARG A 500 66.22 14.16 -31.96
N LYS A 501 65.80 14.93 -30.95
CA LYS A 501 65.68 16.42 -30.87
C LYS A 501 64.45 17.13 -31.46
N ASN A 502 63.60 17.53 -30.50
CA ASN A 502 63.30 18.90 -30.06
C ASN A 502 62.46 19.86 -30.94
N LYS A 503 61.56 20.57 -30.22
CA LYS A 503 60.82 21.80 -30.52
C LYS A 503 59.54 21.70 -31.38
N ASN A 504 58.37 21.76 -30.74
CA ASN A 504 57.70 23.02 -30.42
C ASN A 504 56.44 22.78 -29.57
N GLN A 505 56.36 23.55 -28.48
CA GLN A 505 55.12 23.88 -27.78
C GLN A 505 54.28 24.82 -28.66
N ASP A 506 53.00 24.90 -28.28
CA ASP A 506 51.93 25.77 -28.78
C ASP A 506 51.02 25.15 -29.85
N ASP A 507 49.75 24.99 -29.43
CA ASP A 507 48.51 24.66 -30.16
C ASP A 507 47.82 23.35 -29.78
N LYS A 508 47.34 23.26 -28.53
CA LYS A 508 46.19 22.40 -28.16
C LYS A 508 45.34 23.03 -27.06
N ASP A 509 44.61 24.09 -27.40
CA ASP A 509 43.49 24.55 -26.55
C ASP A 509 42.41 25.29 -27.34
N LYS A 510 41.81 24.64 -28.36
CA LYS A 510 40.65 25.20 -29.08
C LYS A 510 39.54 24.25 -29.51
N ASP A 511 39.46 23.01 -29.00
CA ASP A 511 38.42 22.07 -29.48
C ASP A 511 37.62 21.32 -28.41
N LYS A 512 37.51 21.88 -27.20
CA LYS A 512 36.62 21.34 -26.14
C LYS A 512 35.31 22.12 -25.94
N GLY A 513 35.18 23.34 -26.49
CA GLY A 513 33.98 24.17 -26.33
C GLY A 513 32.80 23.87 -27.28
N GLY A 514 33.02 23.05 -28.32
CA GLY A 514 32.01 22.74 -29.34
C GLY A 514 31.15 21.50 -29.06
N LYS A 515 31.60 20.59 -28.18
CA LYS A 515 30.87 19.36 -27.84
C LYS A 515 29.76 19.62 -26.80
N ASP A 516 30.04 20.40 -25.77
CA ASP A 516 29.09 20.63 -24.67
C ASP A 516 27.84 21.43 -25.08
N LYS A 517 27.98 22.39 -26.02
CA LYS A 517 26.84 23.13 -26.58
C LYS A 517 25.95 22.28 -27.49
N LYS A 518 26.54 21.38 -28.29
CA LYS A 518 25.78 20.44 -29.13
C LYS A 518 25.03 19.39 -28.31
N ASP A 519 25.59 18.99 -27.17
CA ASP A 519 24.93 18.03 -26.26
C ASP A 519 23.81 18.68 -25.44
N GLN A 520 23.92 19.96 -25.08
CA GLN A 520 22.81 20.72 -24.48
C GLN A 520 21.66 20.99 -25.47
N GLU A 521 21.97 21.39 -26.72
CA GLU A 521 20.94 21.59 -27.76
C GLU A 521 20.23 20.28 -28.13
N LYS A 522 20.96 19.16 -28.21
CA LYS A 522 20.35 17.83 -28.35
C LYS A 522 19.45 17.47 -27.18
N LYS A 523 19.88 17.76 -25.94
CA LYS A 523 19.08 17.47 -24.74
C LYS A 523 17.76 18.23 -24.73
N GLU A 524 17.77 19.48 -25.19
CA GLU A 524 16.57 20.32 -25.26
C GLU A 524 15.65 19.97 -26.44
N GLN A 525 16.20 19.65 -27.62
CA GLN A 525 15.42 19.12 -28.75
C GLN A 525 14.75 17.78 -28.42
N GLU A 526 15.39 16.93 -27.62
CA GLU A 526 14.85 15.62 -27.26
C GLU A 526 13.81 15.70 -26.13
N LYS A 527 13.93 16.65 -25.20
CA LYS A 527 12.87 16.97 -24.24
C LYS A 527 11.61 17.44 -24.97
N LYS A 528 11.78 18.30 -25.99
CA LYS A 528 10.69 18.70 -26.89
C LYS A 528 10.09 17.52 -27.66
N ARG A 529 10.90 16.54 -28.08
CA ARG A 529 10.39 15.28 -28.69
C ARG A 529 9.61 14.41 -27.71
N ALA A 530 10.04 14.29 -26.46
CA ALA A 530 9.31 13.54 -25.44
C ALA A 530 7.96 14.20 -25.12
N GLU A 531 7.93 15.54 -25.03
CA GLU A 531 6.70 16.33 -24.91
C GLU A 531 5.81 16.18 -26.16
N GLN A 532 6.38 16.12 -27.37
CA GLN A 532 5.64 15.84 -28.60
C GLN A 532 5.05 14.43 -28.64
N ILE A 533 5.77 13.41 -28.15
CA ILE A 533 5.23 12.05 -28.04
C ILE A 533 4.10 12.01 -27.03
N LEU A 534 4.23 12.71 -25.90
CA LEU A 534 3.17 12.83 -24.90
C LEU A 534 1.94 13.57 -25.47
N ASN A 535 2.15 14.60 -26.27
CA ASN A 535 1.06 15.31 -26.96
C ASN A 535 0.42 14.48 -28.06
N MET A 536 1.18 13.70 -28.84
CA MET A 536 0.62 12.74 -29.81
C MET A 536 -0.18 11.62 -29.13
N LEU A 537 0.23 11.20 -27.94
CA LEU A 537 -0.54 10.25 -27.12
C LEU A 537 -1.86 10.89 -26.64
N LYS A 538 -1.83 12.17 -26.21
CA LYS A 538 -3.04 12.94 -25.88
C LYS A 538 -3.96 13.20 -27.08
N GLU A 539 -3.42 13.39 -28.28
CA GLU A 539 -4.22 13.50 -29.50
C GLU A 539 -4.89 12.17 -29.85
N LYS A 540 -4.17 11.05 -29.71
CA LYS A 540 -4.74 9.70 -29.81
C LYS A 540 -5.78 9.40 -28.73
N GLU A 541 -5.65 9.95 -27.51
CA GLU A 541 -6.71 9.90 -26.48
C GLU A 541 -7.99 10.57 -26.99
N GLY A 542 -7.89 11.73 -27.64
CA GLY A 542 -9.02 12.45 -28.21
C GLY A 542 -9.71 11.69 -29.37
N GLU A 543 -8.93 11.00 -30.21
CA GLU A 543 -9.47 10.15 -31.28
C GLU A 543 -10.11 8.85 -30.74
N ASN A 544 -9.49 8.19 -29.77
CA ASN A 544 -10.06 6.98 -29.16
C ASN A 544 -11.31 7.29 -28.32
N GLN A 545 -11.38 8.42 -27.63
CA GLN A 545 -12.60 8.85 -26.94
C GLN A 545 -13.75 9.15 -27.91
N LYS A 546 -13.46 9.73 -29.08
CA LYS A 546 -14.47 9.93 -30.14
C LYS A 546 -14.93 8.60 -30.73
N ASN A 547 -14.03 7.63 -30.93
CA ASN A 547 -14.38 6.30 -31.41
C ASN A 547 -15.17 5.49 -30.38
N MET A 548 -14.86 5.60 -29.08
CA MET A 548 -15.65 4.96 -28.01
C MET A 548 -17.03 5.61 -27.82
N GLN A 549 -17.17 6.91 -28.06
CA GLN A 549 -18.49 7.58 -28.05
C GLN A 549 -19.35 7.22 -29.27
N GLN A 550 -18.76 6.78 -30.38
CA GLN A 550 -19.50 6.29 -31.56
C GLN A 550 -19.92 4.82 -31.45
N GLN A 551 -19.35 4.05 -30.52
CA GLN A 551 -19.79 2.69 -30.18
C GLN A 551 -20.62 2.72 -28.88
N ASN A 552 -21.90 3.07 -29.00
CA ASN A 552 -22.86 3.04 -27.88
C ASN A 552 -22.86 1.67 -27.17
N PHE A 553 -22.78 1.71 -25.83
CA PHE A 553 -23.31 0.67 -24.94
C PHE A 553 -24.11 1.33 -23.82
N ASP A 554 -25.29 0.76 -23.56
CA ASP A 554 -26.39 1.27 -22.74
C ASP A 554 -26.02 1.67 -21.29
N PRO A 555 -26.68 2.69 -20.70
CA PRO A 555 -26.42 3.14 -19.34
C PRO A 555 -27.23 2.32 -18.34
N ALA A 556 -26.64 1.25 -17.78
CA ALA A 556 -27.18 0.58 -16.61
C ALA A 556 -26.08 0.27 -15.57
N GLY A 557 -26.16 0.96 -14.43
CA GLY A 557 -25.50 0.55 -13.19
C GLY A 557 -24.10 1.13 -12.94
N SER A 558 -24.01 2.39 -12.50
CA SER A 558 -22.77 2.97 -11.97
C SER A 558 -22.69 2.78 -10.45
N ASP A 559 -22.22 1.61 -9.99
CA ASP A 559 -21.71 1.48 -8.62
C ASP A 559 -20.26 1.99 -8.60
N GLN A 560 -20.06 3.12 -7.92
CA GLN A 560 -18.73 3.64 -7.58
C GLN A 560 -18.08 2.74 -6.53
N PHE A 561 -17.14 1.91 -6.94
CA PHE A 561 -16.22 1.23 -6.03
C PHE A 561 -14.96 2.08 -5.86
N THR A 562 -14.67 2.48 -4.62
CA THR A 562 -13.50 3.26 -4.21
C THR A 562 -12.22 2.41 -4.16
N ASP A 563 -11.10 3.01 -4.55
CA ASP A 563 -9.76 2.43 -4.83
C ASP A 563 -9.05 1.61 -3.74
N LYS A 564 -9.67 1.26 -2.61
CA LYS A 564 -8.96 0.62 -1.49
C LYS A 564 -9.62 -0.61 -0.86
N ASP A 565 -10.73 -1.06 -1.40
CA ASP A 565 -11.37 -2.31 -0.98
C ASP A 565 -11.46 -3.28 -2.16
N TRP A 566 -10.40 -4.05 -2.36
CA TRP A 566 -10.46 -5.37 -3.01
C TRP A 566 -9.48 -6.32 -2.32
#